data_AF-A0A7V4PB63-F1
#
_entry.id   AF-A0A7V4PB63-F1
#
_cell.length_a   1.000
_cell.length_b   1.000
_cell.length_c   1.000
_cell.angle_alpha   90.00
_cell.angle_beta   90.00
_cell.angle_gamma   90.00
#
_symmetry.space_group_name_H-M   'P 1'
#
loop_
_entity.id
_entity.type
_entity.pdbx_description
1 polymer ?
#
loop_
_entity_poly.entity_id
_entity_poly.type
_entity_poly.pdbx_seq_one_letter_code
_entity_poly.pdbx_strand_id
1 'polypeptide(L)'
;MPRSPAAGDAAGVCPRCKRPLGPRTTGTGKPAPATPSQNARLERALNAGLLVEEDWALEAELRGVERMLRRLRAESPLAGERRIDPAHAAAVTPPPEGSATPVTASQPAGDRPPLVVESPKSHLLAWLILSVGLSVFACGALLLVWSVLGRREDLWPIGLPLVLVGQAGLILGVVLQLDGLWSSSRRAATVLSDLDSELARIRQATTLLSAARSSPGQSFYAHLAEGAPPQMLLADLKGQLDLLARQIR
;
A
#
# COMPACT_ATOMS: atom_id res chain seq x y z
N MET A 1 5.00 -28.15 -66.50
CA MET A 1 5.82 -27.70 -65.35
C MET A 1 5.24 -26.38 -64.82
N PRO A 2 4.41 -26.41 -63.77
CA PRO A 2 3.88 -25.18 -63.14
C PRO A 2 4.83 -24.67 -62.05
N ARG A 3 5.14 -23.37 -62.08
CA ARG A 3 5.92 -22.66 -61.06
C ARG A 3 5.02 -22.32 -59.87
N SER A 4 5.41 -22.74 -58.67
CA SER A 4 4.80 -22.31 -57.40
C SER A 4 4.95 -20.80 -57.18
N PRO A 5 3.92 -20.11 -56.66
CA PRO A 5 4.04 -18.74 -56.20
C PRO A 5 4.78 -18.65 -54.86
N ALA A 6 5.62 -17.63 -54.74
CA ALA A 6 6.42 -17.30 -53.58
C ALA A 6 5.57 -17.03 -52.33
N ALA A 7 6.00 -17.59 -51.20
CA ALA A 7 5.47 -17.29 -49.89
C ALA A 7 5.74 -15.82 -49.54
N GLY A 8 4.69 -15.02 -49.41
CA GLY A 8 4.75 -13.63 -48.99
C GLY A 8 4.94 -13.51 -47.48
N ASP A 9 5.90 -12.70 -47.07
CA ASP A 9 6.16 -12.31 -45.68
C ASP A 9 4.94 -11.60 -45.07
N ALA A 10 4.20 -12.31 -44.22
CA ALA A 10 3.12 -11.73 -43.44
C ALA A 10 3.73 -10.85 -42.33
N ALA A 11 3.67 -9.54 -42.52
CA ALA A 11 4.03 -8.56 -41.49
C ALA A 11 3.18 -8.79 -40.23
N GLY A 12 3.80 -9.28 -39.16
CA GLY A 12 3.14 -9.53 -37.89
C GLY A 12 2.59 -8.24 -37.29
N VAL A 13 1.31 -8.24 -36.93
CA VAL A 13 0.65 -7.15 -36.20
C VAL A 13 0.43 -7.59 -34.75
N CYS A 14 0.69 -6.71 -33.78
CA CYS A 14 0.49 -7.03 -32.38
C CYS A 14 -1.02 -7.20 -32.07
N PRO A 15 -1.47 -8.35 -31.51
CA PRO A 15 -2.90 -8.64 -31.32
C PRO A 15 -3.58 -7.73 -30.29
N ARG A 16 -2.80 -7.06 -29.43
CA ARG A 16 -3.35 -6.22 -28.35
C ARG A 16 -3.55 -4.76 -28.74
N CYS A 17 -2.76 -4.23 -29.67
CA CYS A 17 -2.77 -2.80 -30.02
C CYS A 17 -2.90 -2.52 -31.52
N LYS A 18 -2.97 -3.57 -32.37
CA LYS A 18 -3.06 -3.48 -33.84
C LYS A 18 -1.97 -2.63 -34.51
N ARG A 19 -0.87 -2.30 -33.80
CA ARG A 19 0.26 -1.59 -34.40
C ARG A 19 1.12 -2.57 -35.21
N PRO A 20 1.54 -2.19 -36.43
CA PRO A 20 2.46 -3.00 -37.24
C PRO A 20 3.79 -3.09 -36.51
N LEU A 21 4.33 -4.30 -36.32
CA LEU A 21 5.71 -4.44 -35.86
C LEU A 21 6.61 -3.97 -37.00
N GLY A 22 7.14 -2.76 -36.87
CA GLY A 22 8.07 -2.21 -37.83
C GLY A 22 9.26 -3.16 -38.07
N PRO A 23 9.89 -3.11 -39.26
CA PRO A 23 11.00 -3.97 -39.60
C PRO A 23 12.07 -3.84 -38.52
N ARG A 24 12.41 -4.98 -37.92
CA ARG A 24 13.43 -5.12 -36.89
C ARG A 24 14.75 -4.70 -37.53
N THR A 25 15.11 -3.43 -37.41
CA THR A 25 16.41 -2.91 -37.81
C THR A 25 17.42 -3.57 -36.88
N THR A 26 18.00 -4.67 -37.33
CA THR A 26 19.26 -5.20 -36.80
C THR A 26 20.35 -4.21 -37.16
N GLY A 27 20.33 -3.06 -36.48
CA GLY A 27 21.42 -2.13 -36.46
C GLY A 27 22.55 -2.77 -35.67
N THR A 28 23.54 -3.27 -36.39
CA THR A 28 24.93 -3.42 -35.93
C THR A 28 25.50 -2.04 -35.60
N GLY A 29 24.90 -1.36 -34.63
CA GLY A 29 25.46 -0.18 -34.01
C GLY A 29 26.55 -0.65 -33.06
N LYS A 30 27.80 -0.59 -33.52
CA LYS A 30 28.98 -0.63 -32.66
C LYS A 30 28.75 0.40 -31.54
N PRO A 31 28.62 -0.01 -30.26
CA PRO A 31 28.37 0.94 -29.19
C PRO A 31 29.55 1.91 -29.16
N ALA A 32 29.28 3.16 -29.51
CA ALA A 32 30.25 4.22 -29.27
C ALA A 32 30.56 4.23 -27.77
N PRO A 33 31.83 4.24 -27.37
CA PRO A 33 32.19 4.21 -25.95
C PRO A 33 31.58 5.44 -25.28
N ALA A 34 30.61 5.20 -24.41
CA ALA A 34 30.02 6.23 -23.58
C ALA A 34 31.15 6.93 -22.84
N THR A 35 31.34 8.22 -23.11
CA THR A 35 32.37 9.00 -22.45
C THR A 35 32.01 9.09 -20.96
N PRO A 36 32.94 8.76 -20.03
CA PRO A 36 32.65 8.72 -18.60
C PRO A 36 32.16 10.07 -18.04
N SER A 37 32.40 11.17 -18.76
CA SER A 37 31.92 12.51 -18.43
C SER A 37 30.41 12.71 -18.63
N GLN A 38 29.78 11.95 -19.53
CA GLN A 38 28.33 12.05 -19.76
C GLN A 38 27.53 11.36 -18.65
N ASN A 39 27.98 10.18 -18.23
CA ASN A 39 27.34 9.45 -17.12
C ASN A 39 27.44 10.24 -15.81
N ALA A 40 28.59 10.86 -15.52
CA ALA A 40 28.77 11.70 -14.33
C ALA A 40 27.90 12.98 -14.34
N ARG A 41 27.53 13.49 -15.53
CA ARG A 41 26.58 14.61 -15.67
C ARG A 41 25.14 14.15 -15.51
N LEU A 42 24.80 12.99 -16.06
CA LEU A 42 23.46 12.41 -15.95
C LEU A 42 23.14 12.04 -14.50
N GLU A 43 24.08 11.41 -13.79
CA GLU A 43 23.93 11.10 -12.36
C GLU A 43 23.80 12.36 -11.50
N ARG A 44 24.54 13.43 -11.83
CA ARG A 44 24.38 14.72 -11.14
C ARG A 44 23.02 15.37 -11.42
N ALA A 45 22.51 15.26 -12.64
CA ALA A 45 21.19 15.78 -12.99
C ALA A 45 20.05 14.97 -12.34
N LEU A 46 20.20 13.64 -12.24
CA LEU A 46 19.23 12.76 -11.59
C LEU A 46 19.22 12.92 -10.06
N ASN A 47 20.40 13.03 -9.42
CA ASN A 47 20.48 13.20 -7.96
C ASN A 47 20.17 14.61 -7.46
N ALA A 48 20.37 15.67 -8.26
CA ALA A 48 20.26 17.04 -7.76
C ALA A 48 18.84 17.65 -7.86
N GLY A 49 17.93 17.08 -8.64
CA GLY A 49 16.67 17.74 -8.96
C GLY A 49 15.39 16.95 -8.69
N LEU A 50 15.37 15.64 -8.95
CA LEU A 50 14.09 14.92 -9.07
C LEU A 50 13.59 14.34 -7.74
N LEU A 51 14.46 13.78 -6.90
CA LEU A 51 14.00 13.02 -5.73
C LEU A 51 13.50 13.90 -4.57
N VAL A 52 14.04 15.11 -4.40
CA VAL A 52 13.64 15.99 -3.28
C VAL A 52 12.35 16.76 -3.57
N GLU A 53 12.06 17.06 -4.85
CA GLU A 53 10.78 17.69 -5.21
C GLU A 53 9.62 16.68 -5.27
N GLU A 54 9.87 15.43 -5.64
CA GLU A 54 8.80 14.43 -5.66
C GLU A 54 8.33 14.05 -4.25
N ASP A 55 9.22 14.08 -3.26
CA ASP A 55 8.88 13.76 -1.86
C ASP A 55 7.84 14.73 -1.25
N TRP A 56 7.93 16.04 -1.51
CA TRP A 56 6.95 16.99 -0.94
C TRP A 56 5.58 16.85 -1.60
N ALA A 57 5.55 16.56 -2.91
CA ALA A 57 4.31 16.40 -3.66
C ALA A 57 3.59 15.11 -3.21
N LEU A 58 4.34 14.03 -3.04
CA LEU A 58 3.82 12.76 -2.54
C LEU A 58 3.27 12.90 -1.11
N GLU A 59 4.00 13.59 -0.23
CA GLU A 59 3.54 13.88 1.13
C GLU A 59 2.26 14.73 1.15
N ALA A 60 2.15 15.71 0.23
CA ALA A 60 0.93 16.52 0.09
C ALA A 60 -0.28 15.66 -0.34
N GLU A 61 -0.08 14.71 -1.26
CA GLU A 61 -1.11 13.75 -1.67
C GLU A 61 -1.49 12.81 -0.53
N LEU A 62 -0.53 12.26 0.22
CA LEU A 62 -0.81 11.41 1.38
C LEU A 62 -1.64 12.16 2.44
N ARG A 63 -1.32 13.43 2.72
CA ARG A 63 -2.15 14.26 3.64
C ARG A 63 -3.55 14.52 3.09
N GLY A 64 -3.72 14.56 1.77
CA GLY A 64 -5.02 14.66 1.12
C GLY A 64 -5.86 13.40 1.34
N VAL A 65 -5.26 12.24 1.09
CA VAL A 65 -5.91 10.93 1.30
C VAL A 65 -6.23 10.72 2.78
N GLU A 66 -5.33 11.08 3.69
CA GLU A 66 -5.59 10.98 5.14
C GLU A 66 -6.77 11.85 5.56
N ARG A 67 -6.86 13.09 5.05
CA ARG A 67 -8.02 13.97 5.28
C ARG A 67 -9.31 13.36 4.73
N MET A 68 -9.26 12.72 3.57
CA MET A 68 -10.42 12.06 2.96
C MET A 68 -10.86 10.84 3.78
N LEU A 69 -9.92 9.99 4.22
CA LEU A 69 -10.20 8.85 5.08
C LEU A 69 -10.74 9.26 6.44
N ARG A 70 -10.22 10.34 7.05
CA ARG A 70 -10.77 10.89 8.30
C ARG A 70 -12.20 11.40 8.10
N ARG A 71 -12.51 12.04 6.96
CA ARG A 71 -13.88 12.45 6.64
C ARG A 71 -14.80 11.24 6.50
N LEU A 72 -14.40 10.23 5.73
CA LEU A 72 -15.18 8.99 5.57
C LEU A 72 -15.40 8.26 6.90
N ARG A 73 -14.39 8.24 7.78
CA ARG A 73 -14.49 7.65 9.12
C ARG A 73 -15.41 8.48 10.04
N ALA A 74 -15.39 9.80 9.95
CA ALA A 74 -16.28 10.68 10.72
C ALA A 74 -17.73 10.62 10.19
N GLU A 75 -17.90 10.49 8.88
CA GLU A 75 -19.18 10.32 8.18
C GLU A 75 -19.65 8.86 8.15
N SER A 76 -18.98 7.94 8.84
CA SER A 76 -19.55 6.62 9.11
C SER A 76 -20.25 6.65 10.48
N PRO A 77 -21.51 7.12 10.57
CA PRO A 77 -22.30 7.05 11.81
C PRO A 77 -22.68 5.61 12.19
N LEU A 78 -22.20 4.61 11.44
CA LEU A 78 -22.49 3.19 11.66
C LEU A 78 -21.50 2.50 12.61
N ALA A 79 -20.44 3.17 13.06
CA ALA A 79 -19.58 2.70 14.16
C ALA A 79 -20.11 3.13 15.55
N GLY A 80 -21.22 3.87 15.59
CA GLY A 80 -22.08 3.88 16.77
C GLY A 80 -22.87 2.58 16.76
N GLU A 81 -22.28 1.56 17.39
CA GLU A 81 -22.93 0.45 18.07
C GLU A 81 -24.46 0.44 17.92
N ARG A 82 -24.96 0.07 16.73
CA ARG A 82 -26.33 -0.38 16.58
C ARG A 82 -26.31 -1.76 17.23
N ARG A 83 -26.41 -1.75 18.56
CA ARG A 83 -26.99 -2.81 19.35
C ARG A 83 -28.34 -3.09 18.68
N ILE A 84 -28.35 -4.09 17.82
CA ILE A 84 -29.57 -4.69 17.33
C ILE A 84 -30.13 -5.37 18.56
N ASP A 85 -30.90 -4.63 19.37
CA ASP A 85 -31.80 -5.27 20.32
C ASP A 85 -32.80 -6.08 19.48
N PRO A 86 -32.84 -7.41 19.62
CA PRO A 86 -33.82 -8.23 18.94
C PRO A 86 -35.18 -7.99 19.62
N ALA A 87 -35.85 -6.91 19.25
CA ALA A 87 -37.26 -6.75 19.54
C ALA A 87 -38.03 -7.68 18.59
N HIS A 88 -38.81 -8.59 19.19
CA HIS A 88 -39.77 -9.51 18.56
C HIS A 88 -39.28 -10.95 18.33
N ALA A 89 -38.80 -11.59 19.40
CA ALA A 89 -39.21 -12.98 19.64
C ALA A 89 -40.63 -12.94 20.21
N ALA A 90 -41.61 -13.14 19.32
CA ALA A 90 -42.98 -13.40 19.72
C ALA A 90 -43.00 -14.60 20.68
N ALA A 91 -43.77 -14.45 21.76
CA ALA A 91 -44.04 -15.47 22.75
C ALA A 91 -44.51 -16.77 22.09
N VAL A 92 -43.62 -17.77 22.05
CA VAL A 92 -44.00 -19.17 21.98
C VAL A 92 -43.50 -19.79 23.27
N THR A 93 -44.45 -20.06 24.16
CA THR A 93 -44.32 -20.77 25.42
C THR A 93 -43.82 -22.21 25.17
N PRO A 94 -42.68 -22.64 25.73
CA PRO A 94 -42.40 -24.05 25.98
C PRO A 94 -42.69 -24.40 27.45
N PRO A 95 -43.06 -25.66 27.74
CA PRO A 95 -43.33 -26.14 29.10
C PRO A 95 -42.05 -26.30 29.94
N PRO A 96 -42.16 -26.38 31.28
CA PRO A 96 -41.03 -26.19 32.18
C PRO A 96 -40.28 -27.49 32.47
N GLU A 97 -39.14 -27.31 33.15
CA GLU A 97 -38.40 -28.28 33.96
C GLU A 97 -37.20 -28.98 33.29
N GLY A 98 -36.02 -28.52 33.70
CA GLY A 98 -34.74 -29.15 33.36
C GLY A 98 -33.56 -28.27 33.73
N SER A 99 -33.20 -28.28 35.01
CA SER A 99 -32.03 -27.66 35.62
C SER A 99 -30.79 -27.60 34.72
N ALA A 100 -30.32 -26.40 34.39
CA ALA A 100 -28.97 -26.17 33.89
C ALA A 100 -28.45 -24.81 34.35
N THR A 101 -27.28 -24.87 34.96
CA THR A 101 -26.48 -23.82 35.61
C THR A 101 -26.24 -22.58 34.74
N PRO A 102 -26.13 -21.38 35.34
CA PRO A 102 -25.75 -20.17 34.62
C PRO A 102 -24.27 -20.28 34.20
N VAL A 103 -24.01 -20.54 32.92
CA VAL A 103 -22.68 -20.35 32.33
C VAL A 103 -22.52 -18.85 32.11
N THR A 104 -21.87 -18.20 33.06
CA THR A 104 -21.30 -16.87 32.94
C THR A 104 -20.38 -16.85 31.72
N ALA A 105 -20.89 -16.39 30.58
CA ALA A 105 -20.09 -16.15 29.39
C ALA A 105 -19.17 -14.95 29.67
N SER A 106 -17.97 -15.25 30.16
CA SER A 106 -16.85 -14.32 30.23
C SER A 106 -16.58 -13.80 28.82
N GLN A 107 -17.05 -12.59 28.52
CA GLN A 107 -16.52 -11.82 27.41
C GLN A 107 -15.01 -11.67 27.65
N PRO A 108 -14.15 -12.12 26.72
CA PRO A 108 -12.75 -11.76 26.79
C PRO A 108 -12.69 -10.26 26.57
N ALA A 109 -12.46 -9.52 27.66
CA ALA A 109 -12.03 -8.15 27.61
C ALA A 109 -10.79 -8.11 26.73
N GLY A 110 -10.98 -7.71 25.48
CA GLY A 110 -9.89 -7.55 24.54
C GLY A 110 -8.96 -6.49 25.11
N ASP A 111 -7.80 -6.95 25.59
CA ASP A 111 -6.60 -6.17 25.77
C ASP A 111 -6.32 -5.48 24.43
N ARG A 112 -6.92 -4.30 24.24
CA ARG A 112 -6.54 -3.41 23.16
C ARG A 112 -5.16 -2.90 23.55
N PRO A 113 -4.09 -3.30 22.84
CA PRO A 113 -2.77 -2.81 23.14
C PRO A 113 -2.81 -1.28 23.09
N PRO A 114 -2.22 -0.58 24.08
CA PRO A 114 -2.20 0.86 24.08
C PRO A 114 -1.59 1.31 22.75
N LEU A 115 -2.36 2.07 21.98
CA LEU A 115 -1.89 2.73 20.77
C LEU A 115 -0.81 3.72 21.20
N VAL A 116 0.44 3.23 21.25
CA VAL A 116 1.61 4.06 21.41
C VAL A 116 1.71 4.89 20.14
N VAL A 117 1.17 6.10 20.20
CA VAL A 117 1.31 7.10 19.15
C VAL A 117 2.77 7.51 19.15
N GLU A 118 3.58 6.80 18.37
CA GLU A 118 4.99 7.09 18.27
C GLU A 118 5.18 8.44 17.61
N SER A 119 5.79 9.36 18.36
CA SER A 119 5.90 10.75 17.99
C SER A 119 6.90 10.90 16.82
N PRO A 120 6.59 11.71 15.80
CA PRO A 120 7.43 11.93 14.60
C PRO A 120 8.81 12.57 14.86
N LYS A 121 9.17 12.79 16.13
CA LYS A 121 10.42 13.45 16.54
C LYS A 121 11.66 12.59 16.28
N SER A 122 11.54 11.26 16.27
CA SER A 122 12.68 10.36 16.04
C SER A 122 13.24 10.49 14.63
N HIS A 123 12.37 10.69 13.63
CA HIS A 123 12.79 10.85 12.24
C HIS A 123 13.62 12.12 12.02
N LEU A 124 13.21 13.24 12.64
CA LEU A 124 13.96 14.50 12.56
C LEU A 124 15.34 14.39 13.20
N LEU A 125 15.45 13.70 14.34
CA LEU A 125 16.72 13.55 15.06
C LEU A 125 17.70 12.67 14.28
N ALA A 126 17.21 11.58 13.68
CA ALA A 126 18.00 10.74 12.77
C ALA A 126 18.47 11.53 11.53
N TRP A 127 17.60 12.36 10.96
CA TRP A 127 17.94 13.20 9.81
C TRP A 127 19.00 14.27 10.15
N LEU A 128 18.92 14.88 11.33
CA LEU A 128 19.93 15.84 11.80
C LEU A 128 21.28 15.17 12.06
N ILE A 129 21.31 14.01 12.71
CA ILE A 129 22.57 13.27 12.94
C ILE A 129 23.24 12.91 11.61
N LEU A 130 22.46 12.48 10.61
CA LEU A 130 22.99 12.13 9.30
C LEU A 130 23.57 13.34 8.57
N SER A 131 22.84 14.46 8.54
CA SER A 131 23.27 15.68 7.85
C SER A 131 24.52 16.29 8.50
N VAL A 132 24.57 16.31 9.84
CA VAL A 132 25.76 16.74 10.58
C VAL A 132 26.96 15.84 10.26
N GLY A 133 26.80 14.51 10.32
CA GLY A 133 27.87 13.57 9.98
C GLY A 133 28.40 13.73 8.55
N LEU A 134 27.50 13.90 7.58
CA LEU A 134 27.85 14.13 6.18
C LEU A 134 28.60 15.45 5.99
N SER A 135 28.17 16.53 6.66
CA SER A 135 28.83 17.83 6.58
C SER A 135 30.25 17.82 7.16
N VAL A 136 30.45 17.15 8.30
CA VAL A 136 31.76 17.03 8.95
C VAL A 136 32.71 16.20 8.08
N PHE A 137 32.21 15.10 7.49
CA PHE A 137 32.99 14.28 6.56
C PHE A 137 33.37 15.03 5.28
N ALA A 138 32.41 15.72 4.64
CA ALA A 138 32.66 16.49 3.43
C ALA A 138 33.67 17.63 3.68
N CYS A 139 33.55 18.32 4.81
CA CYS A 139 34.50 19.35 5.25
C CYS A 139 35.91 18.76 5.46
N GLY A 140 36.02 17.63 6.17
CA GLY A 140 37.31 16.95 6.39
C GLY A 140 37.95 16.43 5.10
N ALA A 141 37.16 15.85 4.20
CA ALA A 141 37.62 15.40 2.89
C ALA A 141 38.13 16.56 2.04
N LEU A 142 37.42 17.71 2.05
CA LEU A 142 37.84 18.91 1.34
C LEU A 142 39.18 19.45 1.88
N LEU A 143 39.36 19.47 3.20
CA LEU A 143 40.63 19.85 3.84
C LEU A 143 41.78 18.90 3.46
N LEU A 144 41.53 17.59 3.38
CA LEU A 144 42.52 16.61 2.94
C LEU A 144 42.91 16.81 1.47
N VAL A 145 41.93 16.98 0.58
CA VAL A 145 42.19 17.23 -0.85
C VAL A 145 42.99 18.52 -1.01
N TRP A 146 42.65 19.56 -0.25
CA TRP A 146 43.38 20.83 -0.27
C TRP A 146 44.81 20.69 0.26
N SER A 147 45.03 19.90 1.31
CA SER A 147 46.36 19.62 1.85
C SER A 147 47.25 18.89 0.82
N VAL A 148 46.69 17.90 0.11
CA VAL A 148 47.40 17.16 -0.94
C VAL A 148 47.74 18.06 -2.13
N LEU A 149 46.80 18.91 -2.58
CA LEU A 149 47.06 19.85 -3.67
C LEU A 149 48.07 20.93 -3.30
N GLY A 150 48.03 21.39 -2.04
CA GLY A 150 48.89 22.47 -1.56
C GLY A 150 50.30 22.05 -1.12
N ARG A 151 50.61 20.74 -1.06
CA ARG A 151 51.85 20.19 -0.47
C ARG A 151 52.19 20.82 0.90
N ARG A 152 51.19 21.22 1.67
CA ARG A 152 51.36 21.76 3.03
C ARG A 152 51.16 20.62 4.04
N GLU A 153 52.27 20.11 4.54
CA GLU A 153 52.34 18.98 5.49
C GLU A 153 51.77 19.37 6.87
N ASP A 154 51.74 20.66 7.21
CA ASP A 154 51.19 21.17 8.48
C ASP A 154 49.69 20.90 8.67
N LEU A 155 48.93 20.66 7.59
CA LEU A 155 47.49 20.35 7.66
C LEU A 155 47.20 18.85 7.82
N TRP A 156 48.18 17.99 7.58
CA TRP A 156 48.03 16.54 7.66
C TRP A 156 47.62 16.03 9.06
N PRO A 157 48.22 16.49 10.18
CA PRO A 157 47.86 15.98 11.50
C PRO A 157 46.46 16.40 11.96
N ILE A 158 45.87 17.44 11.36
CA ILE A 158 44.51 17.90 11.66
C ILE A 158 43.47 17.24 10.73
N GLY A 159 43.82 17.04 9.45
CA GLY A 159 42.93 16.43 8.46
C GLY A 159 42.65 14.95 8.73
N LEU A 160 43.68 14.19 9.14
CA LEU A 160 43.55 12.75 9.39
C LEU A 160 42.56 12.39 10.50
N PRO A 161 42.62 12.96 11.72
CA PRO A 161 41.64 12.66 12.76
C PRO A 161 40.24 13.16 12.39
N LEU A 162 40.12 14.27 11.68
CA LEU A 162 38.83 14.82 11.25
C LEU A 162 38.11 13.88 10.28
N VAL A 163 38.83 13.29 9.32
CA VAL A 163 38.29 12.29 8.40
C VAL A 163 37.97 10.98 9.11
N LEU A 164 38.80 10.56 10.07
CA LEU A 164 38.55 9.34 10.84
C LEU A 164 37.28 9.47 11.71
N VAL A 165 37.09 10.62 12.35
CA VAL A 165 35.87 10.96 13.09
C VAL A 165 34.67 11.07 12.14
N GLY A 166 34.83 11.72 10.99
CA GLY A 166 33.77 11.81 9.97
C GLY A 166 33.33 10.44 9.43
N GLN A 167 34.28 9.54 9.18
CA GLN A 167 34.02 8.18 8.72
C GLN A 167 33.31 7.35 9.80
N ALA A 168 33.76 7.41 11.05
CA ALA A 168 33.09 6.74 12.17
C ALA A 168 31.65 7.27 12.37
N GLY A 169 31.46 8.58 12.27
CA GLY A 169 30.14 9.21 12.33
C GLY A 169 29.21 8.77 11.19
N LEU A 170 29.72 8.66 9.97
CA LEU A 170 28.95 8.16 8.81
C LEU A 170 28.52 6.70 9.01
N ILE A 171 29.44 5.83 9.44
CA ILE A 171 29.12 4.42 9.70
C ILE A 171 28.04 4.31 10.78
N LEU A 172 28.20 5.03 11.89
CA LEU A 172 27.23 5.02 12.98
C LEU A 172 25.86 5.56 12.54
N GLY A 173 25.85 6.65 11.76
CA GLY A 173 24.62 7.23 11.20
C GLY A 173 23.90 6.27 10.26
N VAL A 174 24.62 5.56 9.38
CA VAL A 174 24.04 4.55 8.48
C VAL A 174 23.48 3.37 9.26
N VAL A 175 24.19 2.87 10.27
CA VAL A 175 23.70 1.76 11.12
C VAL A 175 22.40 2.15 11.84
N LEU A 176 22.31 3.37 12.38
CA LEU A 176 21.09 3.88 12.99
C LEU A 176 19.93 3.99 11.99
N GLN A 177 20.21 4.40 10.75
CA GLN A 177 19.20 4.43 9.70
C GLN A 177 18.71 3.04 9.30
N LEU A 178 19.61 2.06 9.18
CA LEU A 178 19.23 0.68 8.88
C LEU A 178 18.35 0.10 9.99
N ASP A 179 18.67 0.36 11.25
CA ASP A 179 17.87 -0.12 12.37
C ASP A 179 16.47 0.54 12.39
N GLY A 180 16.43 1.85 12.10
CA GLY A 180 15.18 2.57 11.88
C GLY A 180 14.33 1.95 10.75
N LEU A 181 14.94 1.68 9.60
CA LEU A 181 14.28 1.06 8.45
C LEU A 181 13.81 -0.36 8.75
N TRP A 182 14.60 -1.12 9.51
CA TRP A 182 14.25 -2.48 9.92
C TRP A 182 13.04 -2.48 10.85
N SER A 183 13.02 -1.57 11.81
CA SER A 183 11.90 -1.41 12.74
C SER A 183 10.61 -0.98 12.02
N SER A 184 10.71 -0.09 11.02
CA SER A 184 9.56 0.36 10.23
C SER A 184 9.05 -0.75 9.32
N SER A 185 9.94 -1.52 8.69
CA SER A 185 9.60 -2.69 7.88
C SER A 185 8.84 -3.73 8.70
N ARG A 186 9.29 -4.03 9.93
CA ARG A 186 8.58 -4.95 10.82
C ARG A 186 7.18 -4.45 11.17
N ARG A 187 7.03 -3.15 11.44
CA ARG A 187 5.70 -2.57 11.70
C ARG A 187 4.78 -2.68 10.50
N ALA A 188 5.29 -2.34 9.31
CA ALA A 188 4.53 -2.49 8.08
C ALA A 188 4.09 -3.94 7.87
N ALA A 189 4.98 -4.91 8.13
CA ALA A 189 4.65 -6.33 8.07
C ALA A 189 3.56 -6.73 9.08
N THR A 190 3.63 -6.23 10.32
CA THR A 190 2.58 -6.50 11.32
C THR A 190 1.24 -5.90 10.94
N VAL A 191 1.22 -4.67 10.40
CA VAL A 191 0.00 -4.02 9.93
C VAL A 191 -0.58 -4.77 8.74
N LEU A 192 0.25 -5.21 7.80
CA LEU A 192 -0.21 -6.03 6.68
C LEU A 192 -0.82 -7.36 7.15
N SER A 193 -0.20 -8.02 8.13
CA SER A 193 -0.73 -9.27 8.69
C SER A 193 -2.07 -9.06 9.42
N ASP A 194 -2.25 -7.90 10.07
CA ASP A 194 -3.49 -7.55 10.74
C ASP A 194 -4.62 -7.32 9.72
N LEU A 195 -4.33 -6.55 8.66
CA LEU A 195 -5.26 -6.31 7.56
C LEU A 195 -5.66 -7.61 6.83
N ASP A 196 -4.71 -8.52 6.62
CA ASP A 196 -4.99 -9.83 6.02
C ASP A 196 -5.92 -10.67 6.90
N SER A 197 -5.72 -10.62 8.22
CA SER A 197 -6.61 -11.27 9.19
C SER A 197 -8.02 -10.66 9.19
N GLU A 198 -8.12 -9.34 9.03
CA GLU A 198 -9.40 -8.62 8.97
C GLU A 198 -10.15 -8.93 7.67
N LEU A 199 -9.45 -8.98 6.53
CA LEU A 199 -10.00 -9.43 5.26
C LEU A 199 -10.48 -10.88 5.32
N ALA A 200 -9.71 -11.77 5.96
CA ALA A 200 -10.12 -13.16 6.17
C ALA A 200 -11.41 -13.25 7.00
N ARG A 201 -11.54 -12.42 8.05
CA ARG A 201 -12.77 -12.34 8.87
C ARG A 201 -13.95 -11.80 8.08
N ILE A 202 -13.77 -10.74 7.28
CA ILE A 202 -14.84 -10.20 6.43
C ILE A 202 -15.28 -11.24 5.40
N ARG A 203 -14.34 -11.99 4.84
CA ARG A 203 -14.64 -13.09 3.90
C ARG A 203 -15.42 -14.20 4.60
N GLN A 204 -15.04 -14.60 5.81
CA GLN A 204 -15.77 -15.58 6.60
C GLN A 204 -17.19 -15.09 6.95
N ALA A 205 -17.33 -13.85 7.43
CA ALA A 205 -18.63 -13.25 7.71
C ALA A 205 -19.50 -13.22 6.44
N THR A 206 -18.93 -12.85 5.29
CA THR A 206 -19.63 -12.86 4.00
C THR A 206 -20.04 -14.27 3.60
N THR A 207 -19.20 -15.29 3.81
CA THR A 207 -19.59 -16.69 3.54
C THR A 207 -20.71 -17.16 4.44
N LEU A 208 -20.73 -16.76 5.72
CA LEU A 208 -21.82 -17.08 6.64
C LEU A 208 -23.11 -16.32 6.29
N LEU A 209 -23.02 -15.03 5.95
CA LEU A 209 -24.16 -14.26 5.46
C LEU A 209 -24.68 -14.82 4.12
N SER A 210 -23.79 -15.27 3.24
CA SER A 210 -24.14 -15.94 1.99
C SER A 210 -24.80 -17.28 2.26
N ALA A 211 -24.32 -18.06 3.23
CA ALA A 211 -24.92 -19.33 3.63
C ALA A 211 -26.29 -19.12 4.31
N ALA A 212 -26.44 -18.06 5.10
CA ALA A 212 -27.71 -17.70 5.71
C ALA A 212 -28.71 -17.16 4.66
N ARG A 213 -28.23 -16.40 3.66
CA ARG A 213 -29.03 -15.91 2.52
C ARG A 213 -29.30 -16.98 1.47
N SER A 214 -28.51 -18.06 1.40
CA SER A 214 -28.84 -19.26 0.64
C SER A 214 -29.94 -20.11 1.29
N SER A 215 -30.69 -19.51 2.23
CA SER A 215 -32.10 -19.84 2.45
C SER A 215 -32.78 -20.04 1.08
N PRO A 216 -33.63 -21.07 0.90
CA PRO A 216 -34.08 -21.63 -0.39
C PRO A 216 -34.71 -20.65 -1.40
N GLY A 217 -34.89 -19.38 -1.07
CA GLY A 217 -35.24 -18.32 -2.02
C GLY A 217 -34.14 -17.97 -3.02
N GLN A 218 -32.85 -17.99 -2.66
CA GLN A 218 -31.79 -17.57 -3.60
C GLN A 218 -31.43 -18.61 -4.68
N SER A 219 -31.52 -19.91 -4.37
CA SER A 219 -31.44 -20.95 -5.42
C SER A 219 -32.64 -20.86 -6.36
N PHE A 220 -33.80 -20.42 -5.86
CA PHE A 220 -34.96 -20.08 -6.67
C PHE A 220 -34.68 -18.90 -7.61
N TYR A 221 -34.06 -17.81 -7.14
CA TYR A 221 -33.68 -16.67 -7.99
C TYR A 221 -32.57 -17.01 -9.00
N ALA A 222 -31.61 -17.87 -8.64
CA ALA A 222 -30.59 -18.35 -9.58
C ALA A 222 -31.22 -19.21 -10.70
N HIS A 223 -32.15 -20.11 -10.35
CA HIS A 223 -32.91 -20.88 -11.35
C HIS A 223 -33.87 -20.02 -12.18
N LEU A 224 -34.42 -18.94 -11.61
CA LEU A 224 -35.20 -17.96 -12.36
C LEU A 224 -34.30 -17.11 -13.29
N ALA A 225 -33.08 -16.76 -12.88
CA ALA A 225 -32.19 -15.98 -13.74
C ALA A 225 -31.69 -16.77 -14.97
N GLU A 226 -31.62 -18.10 -14.87
CA GLU A 226 -31.14 -18.97 -15.94
C GLU A 226 -32.25 -19.35 -16.96
N GLY A 227 -33.52 -19.06 -16.67
CA GLY A 227 -34.64 -19.43 -17.56
C GLY A 227 -35.89 -18.55 -17.56
N ALA A 228 -36.02 -17.56 -16.67
CA ALA A 228 -37.19 -16.69 -16.60
C ALA A 228 -36.94 -15.35 -17.33
N PRO A 229 -37.93 -14.85 -18.08
CA PRO A 229 -37.79 -13.63 -18.84
C PRO A 229 -37.59 -12.42 -17.92
N PRO A 230 -36.71 -11.46 -18.27
CA PRO A 230 -36.34 -10.30 -17.44
C PRO A 230 -37.53 -9.40 -17.03
N GLN A 231 -38.66 -9.55 -17.70
CA GLN A 231 -39.92 -8.86 -17.40
C GLN A 231 -40.50 -9.26 -16.02
N MET A 232 -40.29 -10.51 -15.57
CA MET A 232 -40.87 -11.01 -14.33
C MET A 232 -40.13 -10.46 -13.09
N LEU A 233 -38.81 -10.25 -13.19
CA LEU A 233 -38.00 -9.59 -12.16
C LEU A 233 -38.36 -8.11 -12.00
N LEU A 234 -38.67 -7.43 -13.11
CA LEU A 234 -39.15 -6.05 -13.08
C LEU A 234 -40.53 -5.92 -12.43
N ALA A 235 -41.42 -6.90 -12.66
CA ALA A 235 -42.73 -6.93 -12.02
C ALA A 235 -42.63 -7.13 -10.49
N ASP A 236 -41.73 -8.00 -10.04
CA ASP A 236 -41.52 -8.26 -8.61
C ASP A 236 -40.88 -7.07 -7.89
N LEU A 237 -39.83 -6.47 -8.48
CA LEU A 237 -39.24 -5.23 -7.96
C LEU A 237 -40.25 -4.10 -7.88
N LYS A 238 -41.11 -3.96 -8.91
CA LYS A 238 -42.18 -2.97 -8.91
C LYS A 238 -43.22 -3.24 -7.83
N GLY A 239 -43.57 -4.51 -7.59
CA GLY A 239 -44.48 -4.90 -6.51
C GLY A 239 -43.94 -4.57 -5.13
N GLN A 240 -42.66 -4.85 -4.88
CA GLN A 240 -41.99 -4.52 -3.61
C GLN A 240 -41.88 -3.01 -3.39
N LEU A 241 -41.63 -2.24 -4.45
CA LEU A 241 -41.58 -0.77 -4.39
C LEU A 241 -42.97 -0.17 -4.14
N ASP A 242 -44.04 -0.73 -4.72
CA ASP A 242 -45.42 -0.28 -4.48
C ASP A 242 -45.88 -0.60 -3.04
N LEU A 243 -45.47 -1.74 -2.49
CA LEU A 243 -45.72 -2.07 -1.09
C LEU A 243 -44.99 -1.13 -0.12
N LEU A 244 -43.73 -0.81 -0.39
CA LEU A 244 -42.99 0.20 0.39
C LEU A 244 -43.62 1.59 0.28
N ALA A 245 -44.05 1.99 -0.92
CA ALA A 245 -44.70 3.28 -1.14
C ALA A 245 -46.02 3.40 -0.36
N ARG A 246 -46.76 2.30 -0.17
CA ARG A 246 -47.97 2.28 0.66
C ARG A 246 -47.69 2.32 2.16
N GLN A 247 -46.55 1.80 2.60
CA GLN A 247 -46.22 1.73 4.02
C GLN A 247 -45.63 3.05 4.57
N ILE A 248 -45.14 3.92 3.69
CA ILE A 248 -44.60 5.25 4.04
C ILE A 248 -45.70 6.32 4.14
N ARG A 249 -46.95 5.98 3.83
CA ARG A 249 -48.11 6.88 3.88
C ARG A 249 -48.97 6.62 5.09
#